data_AF-A0A9K3J9M5-F1
#
_entry.id   AF-A0A9K3J9M5-F1
#
_cell.length_a   1.000
_cell.length_b   1.000
_cell.length_c   1.000
_cell.angle_alpha   90.00
_cell.angle_beta   90.00
_cell.angle_gamma   90.00
#
_symmetry.space_group_name_H-M   'P 1'
#
loop_
_entity.id
_entity.type
_entity.pdbx_description
1 polymer ?
#
loop_
_entity_poly.entity_id
_entity_poly.type
_entity_poly.pdbx_seq_one_letter_code
_entity_poly.pdbx_strand_id
1 'polypeptide(L)'
;MTNLDKLSGPKLLNMSEPSQLMTEDTRAALYVALPVLSRGKKWVLLYSTWRHGISLSTLYRRSNLSPGLSLLVVGDHKEAVFGGLGSNDTFVFTNTPGCPVIFRPTDTHAQIRMLPC
;
A
#
# COMPACT_ATOMS: atom_id res chain seq x y z
N MET A 1 22.38 -9.73 -32.38
CA MET A 1 22.37 -10.20 -30.98
C MET A 1 22.10 -9.00 -30.06
N THR A 2 20.85 -8.59 -29.91
CA THR A 2 20.43 -7.64 -28.85
C THR A 2 19.04 -8.03 -28.36
N ASN A 3 19.06 -9.07 -27.51
CA ASN A 3 18.27 -9.22 -26.29
C ASN A 3 16.78 -8.80 -26.37
N LEU A 4 15.94 -9.77 -26.74
CA LEU A 4 14.48 -9.71 -26.73
C LEU A 4 13.98 -10.31 -25.40
N ASP A 5 14.39 -9.73 -24.27
CA ASP A 5 14.02 -10.28 -22.95
C ASP A 5 14.18 -9.28 -21.78
N LYS A 6 14.12 -7.96 -22.05
CA LYS A 6 13.66 -6.98 -21.04
C LYS A 6 12.13 -7.04 -20.98
N LEU A 7 11.57 -8.22 -20.69
CA LEU A 7 10.16 -8.35 -20.36
C LEU A 7 9.94 -7.47 -19.12
N SER A 8 9.16 -6.41 -19.32
CA SER A 8 8.59 -5.58 -18.27
C SER A 8 8.17 -6.47 -17.11
N GLY A 9 8.99 -6.54 -16.06
CA GLY A 9 8.59 -7.18 -14.81
C GLY A 9 7.28 -6.55 -14.33
N PRO A 10 6.51 -7.25 -13.48
CA PRO A 10 5.32 -6.64 -12.87
C PRO A 10 5.75 -5.26 -12.33
N LYS A 11 4.99 -4.21 -12.65
CA LYS A 11 5.33 -2.87 -12.19
C LYS A 11 5.09 -2.84 -10.68
N LEU A 12 6.17 -2.92 -9.92
CA LEU A 12 6.10 -2.99 -8.46
C LEU A 12 6.10 -1.58 -7.87
N LEU A 13 5.45 -1.44 -6.73
CA LEU A 13 5.51 -0.22 -5.94
C LEU A 13 6.96 0.05 -5.53
N ASN A 14 7.56 1.13 -6.01
CA ASN A 14 8.97 1.43 -5.76
C ASN A 14 9.12 2.12 -4.40
N MET A 15 9.51 1.35 -3.37
CA MET A 15 9.70 1.83 -2.00
C MET A 15 11.18 2.15 -1.73
N SER A 16 11.42 3.24 -1.00
CA SER A 16 12.78 3.66 -0.62
C SER A 16 13.51 2.67 0.28
N GLU A 17 12.77 1.91 1.08
CA GLU A 17 13.28 0.86 1.94
C GLU A 17 12.58 -0.47 1.60
N PRO A 18 13.29 -1.61 1.63
CA PRO A 18 12.68 -2.92 1.43
C PRO A 18 11.68 -3.19 2.57
N SER A 19 10.40 -3.30 2.21
CA SER A 19 9.32 -3.59 3.16
C SER A 19 9.31 -5.08 3.48
N GLN A 20 9.72 -5.45 4.69
CA GLN A 20 9.70 -6.84 5.17
C GLN A 20 8.28 -7.41 5.35
N LEU A 21 7.26 -6.55 5.26
CA LEU A 21 5.85 -6.88 5.48
C LEU A 21 5.07 -7.18 4.19
N MET A 22 5.67 -7.07 3.00
CA MET A 22 4.91 -7.15 1.75
C MET A 22 5.50 -8.14 0.74
N THR A 23 4.70 -9.13 0.36
CA THR A 23 4.96 -10.02 -0.78
C THR A 23 4.84 -9.26 -2.10
N GLU A 24 5.48 -9.79 -3.14
CA GLU A 24 5.49 -9.17 -4.47
C GLU A 24 4.09 -9.01 -5.08
N ASP A 25 3.21 -9.99 -4.86
CA ASP A 25 1.83 -9.95 -5.35
C ASP A 25 1.04 -8.78 -4.76
N THR A 26 1.21 -8.52 -3.46
CA THR A 26 0.58 -7.39 -2.79
C THR A 26 1.13 -6.06 -3.31
N ARG A 27 2.42 -5.99 -3.64
CA ARG A 27 3.04 -4.78 -4.23
C ARG A 27 2.53 -4.51 -5.64
N ALA A 28 2.35 -5.56 -6.44
CA ALA A 28 1.78 -5.46 -7.77
C ALA A 28 0.30 -5.03 -7.71
N ALA A 29 -0.48 -5.64 -6.81
CA ALA A 29 -1.88 -5.27 -6.58
C ALA A 29 -2.00 -3.80 -6.14
N LEU A 30 -1.19 -3.37 -5.16
CA LEU A 30 -1.15 -1.97 -4.73
C LEU A 30 -0.76 -1.03 -5.87
N TYR A 31 0.24 -1.40 -6.68
CA TYR A 31 0.66 -0.55 -7.80
C TYR A 31 -0.48 -0.30 -8.79
N VAL A 32 -1.31 -1.31 -9.06
CA VAL A 32 -2.50 -1.19 -9.92
C VAL A 32 -3.61 -0.40 -9.22
N ALA A 33 -3.75 -0.55 -7.91
CA ALA A 33 -4.73 0.18 -7.10
C ALA A 33 -4.48 1.68 -7.05
N LEU A 34 -3.20 2.08 -7.09
CA LEU A 34 -2.78 3.46 -6.93
C LEU A 34 -3.32 4.37 -8.05
N PRO A 35 -3.64 5.63 -7.71
CA PRO A 35 -3.99 6.65 -8.69
C PRO A 35 -2.88 6.79 -9.73
N VAL A 36 -3.25 7.05 -10.99
CA VAL A 36 -2.30 7.17 -12.10
C VAL A 36 -1.20 8.20 -11.84
N LEU A 37 -1.52 9.26 -11.11
CA LEU A 37 -0.63 10.34 -10.70
C LEU A 37 0.47 9.92 -9.71
N SER A 38 0.31 8.74 -9.10
CA SER A 38 1.18 8.18 -8.07
C SER A 38 1.89 6.92 -8.53
N ARG A 39 1.43 6.34 -9.65
CA ARG A 39 2.12 5.23 -10.34
C ARG A 39 3.45 5.75 -10.90
N GLY A 40 4.56 5.23 -10.38
CA GLY A 40 5.91 5.62 -10.79
C GLY A 40 6.61 6.63 -9.87
N LYS A 41 5.92 7.17 -8.85
CA LYS A 41 6.58 7.93 -7.78
C LYS A 41 7.27 7.00 -6.80
N LYS A 42 8.39 7.46 -6.24
CA LYS A 42 9.09 6.76 -5.16
C LYS A 42 8.32 6.95 -3.86
N TRP A 43 7.90 5.84 -3.26
CA TRP A 43 7.24 5.85 -1.95
C TRP A 43 8.31 5.86 -0.86
N VAL A 44 8.24 6.84 0.04
CA VAL A 44 9.17 6.98 1.15
C VAL A 44 8.50 6.56 2.44
N LEU A 45 9.20 5.75 3.23
CA LEU A 45 8.72 5.32 4.53
C LEU A 45 8.74 6.50 5.52
N LEU A 46 7.57 7.05 5.85
CA LEU A 46 7.43 8.16 6.79
C LEU A 46 7.55 7.70 8.25
N TYR A 47 6.98 6.54 8.54
CA TYR A 47 6.87 5.99 9.89
C TYR A 47 6.93 4.46 9.85
N SER A 48 7.50 3.87 10.89
CA SER A 48 7.60 2.42 11.08
C SER A 48 7.57 2.15 12.56
N THR A 49 6.72 1.23 12.99
CA THR A 49 6.57 0.86 14.40
C THR A 49 7.83 0.25 14.98
N TRP A 50 8.64 -0.42 14.14
CA TRP A 50 9.92 -1.00 14.52
C TRP A 50 10.97 0.08 14.85
N ARG A 51 11.01 1.16 14.06
CA ARG A 51 12.03 2.22 14.19
C ARG A 51 11.61 3.38 15.09
N HIS A 52 10.32 3.70 15.11
CA HIS A 52 9.78 4.92 15.72
C HIS A 52 8.83 4.65 16.89
N GLY A 53 8.64 3.37 17.28
CA GLY A 53 7.72 2.93 18.33
C GLY A 53 6.26 2.89 17.86
N ILE A 54 5.32 2.56 18.75
CA ILE A 54 3.88 2.39 18.44
C ILE A 54 3.00 3.61 18.78
N SER A 55 3.62 4.75 19.10
CA SER A 55 2.89 5.94 19.52
C SER A 55 2.16 6.62 18.35
N LEU A 56 0.83 6.70 18.44
CA LEU A 56 -0.01 7.44 17.50
C LEU A 56 0.37 8.93 17.43
N SER A 57 0.74 9.54 18.55
CA SER A 57 1.19 10.94 18.60
C SER A 57 2.41 11.18 17.69
N THR A 58 3.34 10.22 17.67
CA THR A 58 4.51 10.26 16.79
C THR A 58 4.12 10.06 15.32
N LEU A 59 3.19 9.15 15.03
CA LEU A 59 2.66 8.92 13.68
C LEU A 59 2.01 10.19 13.12
N TYR A 60 1.06 10.78 13.87
CA TYR A 60 0.36 12.00 13.43
C TYR A 60 1.32 13.17 13.24
N ARG A 61 2.26 13.37 14.18
CA ARG A 61 3.25 14.43 14.05
C ARG A 61 4.07 14.26 12.78
N ARG A 62 4.55 13.05 12.46
CA ARG A 62 5.34 12.74 11.26
C ARG A 62 4.54 12.81 9.98
N SER A 63 3.27 12.37 10.00
CA SER A 63 2.37 12.45 8.86
C SER A 63 2.09 13.91 8.47
N ASN A 64 1.96 14.82 9.46
CA ASN A 64 1.79 16.25 9.20
C ASN A 64 3.01 16.94 8.57
N LEU A 65 4.21 16.36 8.64
CA LEU A 65 5.40 16.96 7.97
C LEU A 65 5.37 16.78 6.45
N SER A 66 4.58 15.84 5.92
CA SER A 66 4.52 15.55 4.50
C SER A 66 3.06 15.55 4.02
N PRO A 67 2.48 16.71 3.67
CA PRO A 67 1.15 16.75 3.08
C PRO A 67 1.16 16.02 1.73
N GLY A 68 0.41 14.92 1.65
CA GLY A 68 0.36 14.09 0.45
C GLY A 68 -0.34 12.75 0.66
N LEU A 69 -0.36 11.95 -0.41
CA LEU A 69 -0.87 10.58 -0.38
C LEU A 69 -0.09 9.73 0.64
N SER A 70 -0.80 9.22 1.64
CA SER A 70 -0.21 8.43 2.71
C SER A 70 -0.71 6.99 2.63
N LEU A 71 0.20 6.04 2.41
CA LEU A 71 -0.10 4.61 2.42
C LEU A 71 0.26 4.04 3.79
N LEU A 72 -0.73 3.55 4.51
CA LEU A 72 -0.55 2.80 5.75
C LEU A 72 -0.53 1.31 5.42
N VAL A 73 0.50 0.60 5.88
CA VAL A 73 0.61 -0.86 5.78
C VAL A 73 0.82 -1.40 7.20
N VAL A 74 -0.02 -2.33 7.59
CA VAL A 74 -0.01 -3.00 8.89
C VAL A 74 0.15 -4.50 8.64
N GLY A 75 1.14 -5.09 9.29
CA GLY A 75 1.33 -6.54 9.33
C GLY A 75 0.92 -7.07 10.70
N ASP A 76 0.18 -8.17 10.72
CA ASP A 76 -0.13 -8.95 11.92
C ASP A 76 0.88 -10.10 12.09
N HIS A 77 0.95 -10.64 13.31
CA HIS A 77 1.77 -11.80 13.66
C HIS A 77 1.38 -13.09 12.91
N LYS A 78 0.19 -13.14 12.31
CA LYS A 78 -0.31 -14.26 11.50
C LYS A 78 -0.02 -14.10 10.00
N GLU A 79 1.01 -13.32 9.64
CA GLU A 79 1.35 -12.98 8.24
C GLU A 79 0.23 -12.26 7.47
N ALA A 80 -0.79 -11.77 8.18
CA ALA A 80 -1.86 -10.97 7.60
C ALA A 80 -1.34 -9.56 7.35
N VAL A 81 -1.48 -9.08 6.11
CA VAL A 81 -1.06 -7.72 5.73
C VAL A 81 -2.29 -6.97 5.27
N PHE A 82 -2.57 -5.83 5.90
CA PHE A 82 -3.69 -4.97 5.54
C PHE A 82 -3.31 -3.51 5.67
N GLY A 83 -4.09 -2.62 5.07
CA GLY A 83 -3.74 -1.22 5.07
C GLY A 83 -4.67 -0.39 4.23
N GLY A 84 -4.27 0.86 3.96
CA GLY A 84 -5.05 1.74 3.13
C GLY A 84 -4.32 3.01 2.72
N LEU A 85 -4.85 3.65 1.69
CA LEU A 85 -4.38 4.92 1.16
C LEU A 85 -5.28 6.05 1.67
N GLY A 86 -4.71 7.01 2.40
CA GLY A 86 -5.42 8.21 2.87
C GLY A 86 -5.22 9.39 1.92
N SER A 87 -6.25 9.73 1.13
CA SER A 87 -6.41 10.98 0.34
C SER A 87 -7.80 10.99 -0.34
N ASN A 88 -7.94 11.67 -1.49
CA ASN A 88 -9.18 11.79 -2.27
C ASN A 88 -9.58 10.49 -2.98
N ASP A 89 -8.63 9.63 -3.33
CA ASP A 89 -8.87 8.30 -3.92
C ASP A 89 -8.49 7.24 -2.87
N THR A 90 -9.31 7.16 -1.83
CA THR A 90 -9.09 6.29 -0.68
C THR A 90 -9.34 4.84 -1.07
N PHE A 91 -8.51 3.92 -0.62
CA PHE A 91 -8.81 2.49 -0.71
C PHE A 91 -8.21 1.79 0.50
N VAL A 92 -8.78 0.64 0.87
CA VAL A 92 -8.19 -0.27 1.85
C VAL A 92 -7.86 -1.58 1.17
N PHE A 93 -6.91 -2.33 1.71
CA PHE A 93 -6.51 -3.62 1.15
C PHE A 93 -6.20 -4.62 2.25
N THR A 94 -6.31 -5.90 1.92
CA THR A 94 -5.92 -7.02 2.80
C THR A 94 -5.35 -8.16 1.95
N ASN A 95 -4.41 -8.93 2.51
CA ASN A 95 -3.90 -10.16 1.91
C ASN A 95 -4.54 -11.43 2.50
N THR A 96 -5.42 -11.31 3.50
CA THR A 96 -6.10 -12.47 4.09
C THR A 96 -7.40 -12.80 3.34
N PRO A 97 -7.66 -14.09 3.01
CA PRO A 97 -6.99 -15.31 3.50
C PRO A 97 -5.88 -15.90 2.61
N GLY A 98 -5.23 -15.13 1.73
CA GLY A 98 -4.08 -15.59 0.94
C GLY A 98 -3.86 -14.87 -0.39
N CYS A 99 -4.78 -13.99 -0.81
CA CYS A 99 -4.66 -13.17 -2.01
C CYS A 99 -4.91 -11.69 -1.68
N PRO A 100 -4.21 -10.75 -2.33
CA PRO A 100 -4.39 -9.33 -2.10
C PRO A 100 -5.72 -8.83 -2.69
N VAL A 101 -6.61 -8.33 -1.83
CA VAL A 101 -7.89 -7.74 -2.19
C VAL A 101 -7.86 -6.24 -1.89
N ILE A 102 -8.36 -5.43 -2.83
CA ILE A 102 -8.46 -3.97 -2.72
C ILE A 102 -9.93 -3.56 -2.67
N PHE A 103 -10.26 -2.68 -1.74
CA PHE A 103 -11.59 -2.15 -1.51
C PHE A 103 -11.59 -0.64 -1.72
N ARG A 104 -12.49 -0.15 -2.56
CA ARG A 104 -12.70 1.28 -2.80
C ARG A 104 -14.04 1.75 -2.22
N PRO A 105 -14.13 3.00 -1.72
CA PRO A 105 -15.39 3.59 -1.30
C PRO A 105 -16.31 3.69 -2.52
N THR A 106 -17.59 3.35 -2.32
CA THR A 106 -18.64 3.55 -3.34
C THR A 106 -19.47 4.77 -2.92
N ASP A 107 -19.76 5.66 -3.87
CA ASP A 107 -20.18 7.07 -3.73
C ASP A 107 -21.44 7.41 -2.89
N THR A 108 -22.00 6.49 -2.10
CA THR A 108 -23.27 6.73 -1.38
C THR A 108 -23.28 6.10 -0.01
N HIS A 109 -22.55 6.68 0.95
CA HIS A 109 -22.22 6.11 2.27
C HIS A 109 -21.10 5.08 2.16
N ALA A 110 -20.03 5.25 2.96
CA ALA A 110 -18.82 4.45 2.95
C ALA A 110 -19.07 2.98 3.33
N GLN A 111 -19.69 2.22 2.43
CA GLN A 111 -19.92 0.80 2.60
C GLN A 111 -18.92 0.05 1.72
N ILE A 112 -17.97 -0.61 2.37
CA ILE A 112 -17.05 -1.53 1.72
C ILE A 112 -17.85 -2.79 1.40
N ARG A 113 -18.21 -3.00 0.12
CA ARG A 113 -18.83 -4.26 -0.32
C ARG A 113 -17.74 -5.31 -0.49
N MET A 114 -17.81 -6.37 0.31
CA MET A 114 -17.01 -7.58 0.09
C MET A 114 -17.55 -8.28 -1.16
N LEU A 115 -16.75 -8.35 -2.22
CA LEU A 115 -17.03 -9.26 -3.33
C LEU A 115 -16.61 -10.66 -2.91
N PRO A 116 -17.51 -11.66 -2.93
CA PRO A 116 -17.09 -13.04 -2.76
C PRO A 116 -16.27 -13.49 -3.97
N CYS A 117 -15.35 -14.42 -3.73
CA CYS A 117 -14.53 -15.08 -4.74
C CYS A 117 -15.33 -15.59 -5.95
#